data_AF-A0AAV6FHI7-F1
#
_entry.id   AF-A0AAV6FHI7-F1
#
_cell.length_a   1.000
_cell.length_b   1.000
_cell.length_c   1.000
_cell.angle_alpha   90.00
_cell.angle_beta   90.00
_cell.angle_gamma   90.00
#
_symmetry.space_group_name_H-M   'P 1'
#
loop_
_entity.id
_entity.type
_entity.pdbx_description
1 polymer ?
#
loop_
_entity_poly.entity_id
_entity_poly.type
_entity_poly.pdbx_seq_one_letter_code
_entity_poly.pdbx_strand_id
1 'polypeptide(L)'
;MGLLDASGISRARRKLTLMARTHSPIDKVLLLLQVCKRVYQSLDTQPEQEVTSEHFLPALAYVLVCCNMPLLLLEVQYMMELLEPSWLTGEGGYYLTSAYASLCLIQSRPQAPPTGGMTSEAQEKLREWSRRRGQENITHAPSNQNQRLVRVLYQEGGQSVVRTLQWVDGEPASSLALSCATAFAVGQPHCYGLFCRAAGGEMKPLPPHALIHEAHAHSIGSLPSLSYLRVDHDTGKVRRLTRGGAVDLGGSVCEE
;
A
#
# COMPACT_ATOMS: atom_id res chain seq x y z
N MET A 1 -12.12 27.11 20.97
CA MET A 1 -11.88 26.12 19.90
C MET A 1 -11.88 24.75 20.57
N GLY A 2 -12.96 23.98 20.43
CA GLY A 2 -13.07 22.64 21.02
C GLY A 2 -12.29 21.63 20.20
N LEU A 3 -10.97 21.61 20.35
CA LEU A 3 -10.13 20.56 19.79
C LEU A 3 -10.33 19.25 20.55
N LEU A 4 -9.84 18.14 19.97
CA LEU A 4 -9.96 16.81 20.55
C LEU A 4 -9.59 16.80 22.04
N ASP A 5 -10.45 16.18 22.85
CA ASP A 5 -10.21 15.96 24.28
C ASP A 5 -9.06 14.95 24.49
N ALA A 6 -8.64 14.77 25.75
CA ALA A 6 -7.55 13.84 26.07
C ALA A 6 -7.80 12.41 25.55
N SER A 7 -9.06 11.96 25.57
CA SER A 7 -9.49 10.69 25.00
C SER A 7 -9.35 10.65 23.47
N GLY A 8 -9.75 11.72 22.78
CA GLY A 8 -9.59 11.90 21.33
C GLY A 8 -8.13 11.88 20.91
N ILE A 9 -7.25 12.61 21.62
CA ILE A 9 -5.80 12.59 21.38
C ILE A 9 -5.22 11.20 21.59
N SER A 10 -5.60 10.50 22.67
CA SER A 10 -5.12 9.14 22.92
C SER A 10 -5.51 8.17 21.80
N ARG A 11 -6.75 8.28 21.29
CA ARG A 11 -7.23 7.50 20.14
C ARG A 11 -6.48 7.83 18.85
N ALA A 12 -6.23 9.11 18.57
CA ALA A 12 -5.44 9.54 17.42
C ALA A 12 -4.01 8.96 17.48
N ARG A 13 -3.34 9.09 18.63
CA ARG A 13 -1.99 8.53 18.86
C ARG A 13 -1.95 7.02 18.66
N ARG A 14 -2.94 6.27 19.14
CA ARG A 14 -3.03 4.82 18.92
C ARG A 14 -3.13 4.47 17.44
N LYS A 15 -3.92 5.22 16.67
CA LYS A 15 -4.04 5.03 15.21
C LYS A 15 -2.75 5.36 14.47
N LEU A 16 -2.08 6.46 14.82
CA LEU A 16 -0.78 6.81 14.24
C LEU A 16 0.32 5.81 14.59
N THR A 17 0.29 5.25 15.80
CA THR A 17 1.22 4.18 16.20
C THR A 17 0.99 2.90 15.39
N LEU A 18 -0.27 2.53 15.17
CA LEU A 18 -0.62 1.39 14.30
C LEU A 18 -0.19 1.67 12.85
N MET A 19 -0.39 2.89 12.37
CA MET A 19 0.04 3.32 11.05
C MET A 19 1.55 3.13 10.86
N ALA A 20 2.37 3.57 11.82
CA ALA A 20 3.82 3.40 11.76
C ALA A 20 4.23 1.91 11.67
N ARG A 21 3.53 1.01 12.37
CA ARG A 21 3.80 -0.44 12.35
C ARG A 21 3.27 -1.17 11.10
N THR A 22 2.43 -0.52 10.30
CA THR A 22 1.82 -1.13 9.11
C THR A 22 2.76 -0.99 7.91
N HIS A 23 2.93 -2.00 7.05
CA HIS A 23 3.84 -1.88 5.89
C HIS A 23 3.17 -1.35 4.62
N SER A 24 1.90 -1.69 4.40
CA SER A 24 1.16 -1.27 3.20
C SER A 24 0.89 0.24 3.23
N PRO A 25 1.32 1.03 2.22
CA PRO A 25 1.06 2.47 2.20
C PRO A 25 -0.44 2.80 2.10
N ILE A 26 -1.23 1.93 1.44
CA ILE A 26 -2.69 2.07 1.39
C ILE A 26 -3.30 1.91 2.78
N ASP A 27 -2.91 0.85 3.51
CA ASP A 27 -3.42 0.62 4.86
C ASP A 27 -3.00 1.77 5.82
N LYS A 28 -1.80 2.34 5.62
CA LYS A 28 -1.36 3.52 6.35
C LYS A 28 -2.25 4.74 6.08
N VAL A 29 -2.58 5.03 4.81
CA VAL A 29 -3.48 6.15 4.46
C VAL A 29 -4.85 5.98 5.10
N LEU A 30 -5.41 4.77 5.09
CA LEU A 30 -6.71 4.51 5.73
C LEU A 30 -6.69 4.80 7.24
N LEU A 31 -5.58 4.53 7.91
CA LEU A 31 -5.40 4.87 9.33
C LEU A 31 -5.24 6.39 9.54
N LEU A 32 -4.51 7.08 8.65
CA LEU A 32 -4.39 8.54 8.67
C LEU A 32 -5.75 9.21 8.48
N LEU A 33 -6.55 8.75 7.52
CA LEU A 33 -7.91 9.25 7.25
C LEU A 33 -8.81 9.16 8.48
N GLN A 34 -8.70 8.08 9.26
CA GLN A 34 -9.46 7.94 10.51
C GLN A 34 -9.08 9.00 11.55
N VAL A 35 -7.83 9.44 11.59
CA VAL A 35 -7.40 10.54 12.46
C VAL A 35 -7.94 11.86 11.92
N CYS A 36 -7.71 12.16 10.63
CA CYS A 36 -8.15 13.39 9.99
C CYS A 36 -9.66 13.61 10.10
N LYS A 37 -10.46 12.55 9.90
CA LYS A 37 -11.91 12.61 10.06
C LYS A 37 -12.35 12.99 11.47
N ARG A 38 -11.64 12.53 12.50
CA ARG A 38 -11.94 12.90 13.89
C ARG A 38 -11.60 14.36 14.18
N VAL A 39 -10.48 14.85 13.63
CA VAL A 39 -10.11 16.26 13.73
C VAL A 39 -11.17 17.12 13.04
N TYR A 40 -11.57 16.77 11.81
CA TYR A 40 -12.60 17.47 11.07
C TYR A 40 -13.94 17.51 11.82
N GLN A 41 -14.39 16.37 12.34
CA GLN A 41 -15.62 16.27 13.15
C GLN A 41 -15.58 17.14 14.41
N SER A 42 -14.40 17.36 15.01
CA SER A 42 -14.29 18.25 16.17
C SER A 42 -14.44 19.73 15.80
N LEU A 43 -14.04 20.10 14.59
CA LEU A 43 -14.19 21.47 14.06
C LEU A 43 -15.64 21.75 13.62
N ASP A 44 -16.32 20.75 13.09
CA ASP A 44 -17.70 20.82 12.57
C ASP A 44 -18.78 20.86 13.68
N THR A 45 -18.39 21.15 14.92
CA THR A 45 -19.30 21.27 16.07
C THR A 45 -19.93 22.66 16.19
N GLN A 46 -19.58 23.59 15.29
CA GLN A 46 -20.14 24.95 15.23
C GLN A 46 -21.10 25.05 14.03
N PRO A 47 -22.43 25.12 14.23
CA PRO A 47 -23.42 25.00 13.16
C PRO A 47 -23.46 26.18 12.16
N GLU A 48 -22.72 27.25 12.39
CA GLU A 48 -22.78 28.49 11.57
C GLU A 48 -21.56 28.69 10.67
N GLN A 49 -20.55 27.81 10.69
CA GLN A 49 -19.31 28.02 9.94
C GLN A 49 -18.83 26.78 9.20
N GLU A 50 -18.75 26.87 7.87
CA GLU A 50 -18.10 25.84 7.05
C GLU A 50 -16.63 25.70 7.46
N VAL A 51 -16.20 24.47 7.76
CA VAL A 51 -14.81 24.17 8.11
C VAL A 51 -13.95 24.30 6.85
N THR A 52 -13.23 25.42 6.74
CA THR A 52 -12.25 25.65 5.68
C THR A 52 -10.93 24.94 5.97
N SER A 53 -10.10 24.75 4.94
CA SER A 53 -8.72 24.21 5.06
C SER A 53 -7.87 25.02 6.05
N GLU A 54 -8.17 26.31 6.17
CA GLU A 54 -7.52 27.28 7.04
C GLU A 54 -7.71 26.97 8.53
N HIS A 55 -8.82 26.34 8.88
CA HIS A 55 -9.10 25.88 10.24
C HIS A 55 -8.60 24.45 10.47
N PHE A 56 -8.61 23.63 9.43
CA PHE A 56 -8.22 22.23 9.53
C PHE A 56 -6.72 22.04 9.76
N LEU A 57 -5.85 22.75 9.02
CA LEU A 57 -4.40 22.55 9.13
C LEU A 57 -3.85 22.87 10.53
N PRO A 58 -4.18 24.00 11.17
CA PRO A 58 -3.73 24.28 12.54
C PRO A 58 -4.26 23.27 13.56
N ALA A 59 -5.51 22.81 13.38
CA ALA A 59 -6.11 21.80 14.25
C ALA A 59 -5.42 20.44 14.11
N LEU A 60 -5.12 20.02 12.89
CA LEU A 60 -4.37 18.80 12.62
C LEU A 60 -2.96 18.92 13.20
N ALA A 61 -2.25 20.02 12.95
CA ALA A 61 -0.91 20.26 13.51
C ALA A 61 -0.91 20.16 15.05
N TYR A 62 -1.87 20.78 15.73
CA TYR A 62 -2.02 20.65 17.18
C TYR A 62 -2.16 19.18 17.61
N VAL A 63 -3.05 18.42 16.98
CA VAL A 63 -3.26 17.01 17.31
C VAL A 63 -1.99 16.19 17.08
N LEU A 64 -1.24 16.45 16.01
CA LEU A 64 0.03 15.77 15.72
C LEU A 64 1.10 16.09 16.78
N VAL A 65 1.21 17.34 17.24
CA VAL A 65 2.09 17.73 18.35
C VAL A 65 1.71 16.98 19.62
N CYS A 66 0.43 16.93 19.97
CA CYS A 66 -0.05 16.21 21.16
C CYS A 66 0.16 14.69 21.06
N CYS A 67 0.17 14.12 19.86
CA CYS A 67 0.50 12.71 19.66
C CYS A 67 1.99 12.42 19.85
N ASN A 68 2.86 13.42 19.65
CA ASN A 68 4.31 13.37 19.88
C ASN A 68 5.01 12.16 19.22
N MET A 69 4.84 12.02 17.90
CA MET A 69 5.41 10.92 17.11
C MET A 69 6.58 11.44 16.24
N PRO A 70 7.85 11.23 16.64
CA PRO A 70 9.00 11.89 16.00
C PRO A 70 9.25 11.45 14.55
N LEU A 71 8.91 10.20 14.20
CA LEU A 71 9.11 9.65 12.85
C LEU A 71 7.90 9.84 11.93
N LEU A 72 6.88 10.59 12.36
CA LEU A 72 5.63 10.68 11.60
C LEU A 72 5.81 11.34 10.22
N LEU A 73 6.74 12.29 10.08
CA LEU A 73 7.04 12.89 8.77
C LEU A 73 7.60 11.84 7.79
N LEU A 74 8.46 10.95 8.26
CA LEU A 74 9.01 9.86 7.45
C LEU A 74 7.90 8.92 6.99
N GLU A 75 6.93 8.61 7.86
CA GLU A 75 5.77 7.79 7.51
C GLU A 75 4.88 8.44 6.45
N VAL A 76 4.68 9.76 6.54
CA VAL A 76 3.93 10.54 5.55
C VAL A 76 4.66 10.56 4.21
N GLN A 77 5.96 10.83 4.21
CA GLN A 77 6.78 10.80 3.00
C GLN A 77 6.80 9.40 2.37
N TYR A 78 6.90 8.34 3.19
CA TYR A 78 6.81 6.95 2.73
C TYR A 78 5.52 6.68 1.95
N MET A 79 4.37 7.12 2.47
CA MET A 79 3.10 7.03 1.76
C MET A 79 3.10 7.84 0.46
N MET A 80 3.59 9.09 0.50
CA MET A 80 3.64 9.96 -0.68
C MET A 80 4.51 9.40 -1.82
N GLU A 81 5.62 8.73 -1.51
CA GLU A 81 6.51 8.17 -2.54
C GLU A 81 5.99 6.84 -3.12
N LEU A 82 5.36 5.97 -2.31
CA LEU A 82 5.01 4.61 -2.73
C LEU A 82 3.60 4.44 -3.26
N LEU A 83 2.67 5.35 -2.96
CA LEU A 83 1.31 5.25 -3.48
C LEU A 83 1.27 5.49 -4.99
N GLU A 84 0.43 4.74 -5.68
CA GLU A 84 0.14 5.00 -7.08
C GLU A 84 -0.55 6.37 -7.24
N PRO A 85 -0.38 7.06 -8.40
CA PRO A 85 -0.98 8.36 -8.65
C PRO A 85 -2.50 8.42 -8.40
N SER A 86 -3.22 7.32 -8.65
CA SER A 86 -4.66 7.21 -8.40
C SER A 86 -5.04 7.47 -6.93
N TRP A 87 -4.21 7.03 -5.98
CA TRP A 87 -4.42 7.21 -4.54
C TRP A 87 -4.01 8.60 -4.03
N LEU A 88 -3.25 9.35 -4.83
CA LEU A 88 -2.78 10.71 -4.51
C LEU A 88 -3.77 11.79 -4.98
N THR A 89 -4.91 11.39 -5.53
CA THR A 89 -6.01 12.27 -5.91
C THR A 89 -7.21 12.10 -4.97
N GLY A 90 -8.13 13.07 -4.96
CA GLY A 90 -9.33 13.03 -4.11
C GLY A 90 -9.04 13.13 -2.61
N GLU A 91 -9.87 12.48 -1.80
CA GLU A 91 -9.84 12.57 -0.33
C GLU A 91 -8.52 12.07 0.27
N GLY A 92 -8.03 10.91 -0.18
CA GLY A 92 -6.78 10.32 0.30
C GLY A 92 -5.58 11.25 0.10
N GLY A 93 -5.43 11.79 -1.11
CA GLY A 93 -4.39 12.76 -1.44
C GLY A 93 -4.51 14.06 -0.65
N TYR A 94 -5.73 14.59 -0.48
CA TYR A 94 -5.97 15.81 0.28
C TYR A 94 -5.52 15.69 1.75
N TYR A 95 -5.90 14.62 2.45
CA TYR A 95 -5.51 14.46 3.85
C TYR A 95 -4.04 14.08 4.03
N LEU A 96 -3.47 13.34 3.08
CA LEU A 96 -2.03 13.03 3.10
C LEU A 96 -1.19 14.29 2.94
N THR A 97 -1.54 15.16 1.98
CA THR A 97 -0.87 16.45 1.79
C THR A 97 -1.12 17.41 2.95
N SER A 98 -2.30 17.38 3.57
CA SER A 98 -2.61 18.14 4.78
C SER A 98 -1.76 17.71 5.98
N ALA A 99 -1.53 16.40 6.16
CA ALA A 99 -0.65 15.88 7.21
C ALA A 99 0.80 16.28 6.96
N TYR A 100 1.28 16.22 5.72
CA TYR A 100 2.61 16.70 5.33
C TYR A 100 2.76 18.20 5.67
N ALA A 101 1.80 19.02 5.23
CA ALA A 101 1.78 20.45 5.52
C ALA A 101 1.81 20.76 7.02
N SER A 102 1.00 20.04 7.81
CA SER A 102 0.94 20.19 9.26
C SER A 102 2.28 19.87 9.93
N LEU A 103 2.97 18.82 9.46
CA LEU A 103 4.29 18.45 9.98
C LEU A 103 5.38 19.43 9.58
N CYS A 104 5.35 19.95 8.35
CA CYS A 104 6.26 21.03 7.94
C CYS A 104 6.02 22.32 8.75
N LEU A 105 4.77 22.63 9.09
CA LEU A 105 4.44 23.76 9.96
C LEU A 105 5.00 23.56 11.38
N ILE A 106 4.94 22.35 11.92
CA ILE A 106 5.52 22.04 13.24
C ILE A 106 7.05 22.19 13.24
N GLN A 107 7.70 21.87 12.12
CA GLN A 107 9.16 21.93 11.98
C GLN A 107 9.70 23.29 11.51
N SER A 108 8.84 24.20 11.06
CA SER A 108 9.28 25.49 10.56
C SER A 108 9.85 26.35 11.70
N ARG A 109 10.76 27.26 11.34
CA ARG A 109 11.25 28.26 12.31
C ARG A 109 10.10 29.16 12.75
N PRO A 110 10.12 29.69 13.99
CA PRO A 110 9.16 30.70 14.42
C PRO A 110 9.39 32.00 13.63
N GLN A 111 8.76 32.11 12.47
CA GLN A 111 8.49 33.36 11.78
C GLN A 111 7.01 33.72 11.97
N ALA A 112 6.58 34.88 11.47
CA ALA A 112 5.16 35.26 11.50
C ALA A 112 4.30 34.09 10.99
N PRO A 113 3.23 33.71 11.71
CA PRO A 113 2.38 32.58 11.30
C PRO A 113 1.87 32.84 9.88
N PRO A 114 1.85 31.82 9.00
CA PRO A 114 1.31 32.00 7.66
C PRO A 114 -0.12 32.55 7.76
N THR A 115 -0.42 33.57 6.97
CA THR A 115 -1.74 34.21 6.92
C THR A 115 -2.72 33.29 6.20
N GLY A 116 -3.10 32.22 6.89
CA GLY A 116 -3.89 31.15 6.33
C GLY A 116 -3.06 30.23 5.42
N GLY A 117 -2.91 28.97 5.84
CA GLY A 117 -2.49 27.89 4.96
C GLY A 117 -1.07 27.37 5.20
N MET A 118 -0.54 26.70 4.18
CA MET A 118 0.78 26.06 4.21
C MET A 118 1.91 27.09 4.23
N THR A 119 3.04 26.77 4.86
CA THR A 119 4.25 27.61 4.76
C THR A 119 4.78 27.62 3.33
N SER A 120 5.43 28.72 2.90
CA SER A 120 6.05 28.83 1.57
C SER A 120 7.03 27.67 1.31
N GLU A 121 7.79 27.27 2.33
CA GLU A 121 8.73 26.14 2.24
C GLU A 121 8.00 24.80 2.02
N ALA A 122 6.89 24.55 2.73
CA ALA A 122 6.10 23.34 2.53
C ALA A 122 5.44 23.30 1.14
N GLN A 123 4.98 24.46 0.64
CA GLN A 123 4.42 24.58 -0.70
C GLN A 123 5.48 24.29 -1.77
N GLU A 124 6.68 24.84 -1.63
CA GLU A 124 7.79 24.60 -2.56
C GLU A 124 8.18 23.12 -2.58
N LYS A 125 8.39 22.50 -1.41
CA LYS A 125 8.68 21.07 -1.30
C LYS A 125 7.59 20.20 -1.93
N LEU A 126 6.31 20.56 -1.76
CA LEU A 126 5.21 19.83 -2.37
C LEU A 126 5.17 20.02 -3.90
N ARG A 127 5.50 21.21 -4.41
CA ARG A 127 5.63 21.47 -5.86
C ARG A 127 6.78 20.67 -6.46
N GLU A 128 7.93 20.63 -5.79
CA GLU A 128 9.09 19.83 -6.22
C GLU A 128 8.76 18.33 -6.23
N TRP A 129 8.13 17.84 -5.16
CA TRP A 129 7.65 16.47 -5.09
C TRP A 129 6.69 16.14 -6.23
N SER A 130 5.68 17.00 -6.48
CA SER A 130 4.70 16.82 -7.54
C SER A 130 5.35 16.83 -8.93
N ARG A 131 6.29 17.75 -9.18
CA ARG A 131 7.06 17.80 -10.42
C ARG A 131 7.87 16.52 -10.63
N ARG A 132 8.60 16.09 -9.61
CA ARG A 132 9.42 14.87 -9.68
C ARG A 132 8.55 13.63 -9.92
N ARG A 133 7.47 13.46 -9.18
CA ARG A 133 6.51 12.35 -9.35
C ARG A 133 5.81 12.38 -10.70
N GLY A 134 5.44 13.56 -11.20
CA GLY A 134 4.87 13.72 -12.54
C GLY A 134 5.87 13.32 -13.63
N GLN A 135 7.13 13.74 -13.51
CA GLN A 135 8.18 13.39 -14.46
C GLN A 135 8.56 11.90 -14.38
N GLU A 136 8.61 11.32 -13.19
CA GLU A 136 8.74 9.87 -13.00
C GLU A 136 7.59 9.14 -13.68
N ASN A 137 6.34 9.57 -13.50
CA ASN A 137 5.19 8.94 -14.14
C ASN A 137 5.23 9.05 -15.68
N ILE A 138 5.79 10.12 -16.24
CA ILE A 138 5.99 10.29 -17.70
C ILE A 138 7.19 9.49 -18.21
N THR A 139 8.27 9.40 -17.43
CA THR A 139 9.51 8.69 -17.81
C THR A 139 9.35 7.18 -17.64
N HIS A 140 8.59 6.76 -16.63
CA HIS A 140 8.11 5.39 -16.42
C HIS A 140 6.79 5.12 -17.14
N ALA A 141 6.22 6.10 -17.86
CA ALA A 141 5.23 5.79 -18.88
C ALA A 141 5.91 4.85 -19.87
N PRO A 142 5.27 3.74 -20.22
CA PRO A 142 6.02 2.50 -20.22
C PRO A 142 6.74 2.39 -21.56
N SER A 143 8.05 2.67 -21.54
CA SER A 143 8.93 2.34 -22.66
C SER A 143 8.93 0.82 -22.96
N ASN A 144 8.44 -0.01 -22.04
CA ASN A 144 8.17 -1.44 -22.22
C ASN A 144 6.80 -1.79 -21.60
N GLN A 145 5.69 -1.38 -22.24
CA GLN A 145 4.30 -1.67 -21.81
C GLN A 145 4.01 -3.14 -21.52
N ASN A 146 4.86 -4.05 -21.99
CA ASN A 146 4.64 -5.47 -21.81
C ASN A 146 5.31 -6.02 -20.54
N GLN A 147 6.27 -5.38 -19.87
CA GLN A 147 6.92 -5.99 -18.70
C GLN A 147 6.05 -5.91 -17.44
N ARG A 148 5.49 -7.06 -17.03
CA ARG A 148 4.65 -7.27 -15.84
C ARG A 148 5.36 -8.13 -14.79
N LEU A 149 4.94 -8.02 -13.53
CA LEU A 149 5.43 -8.86 -12.43
C LEU A 149 4.35 -9.87 -12.01
N VAL A 150 4.77 -11.10 -11.72
CA VAL A 150 3.90 -12.19 -11.26
C VAL A 150 4.53 -12.92 -10.08
N ARG A 151 3.74 -13.20 -9.05
CA ARG A 151 4.19 -14.01 -7.90
C ARG A 151 3.94 -15.47 -8.21
N VAL A 152 4.99 -16.28 -8.17
CA VAL A 152 4.92 -17.72 -8.42
C VAL A 152 5.25 -18.47 -7.14
N LEU A 153 4.35 -19.35 -6.74
CA LEU A 153 4.52 -20.31 -5.65
C LEU A 153 5.06 -21.63 -6.21
N TYR A 154 6.17 -22.11 -5.68
CA TYR A 154 6.72 -23.42 -5.99
C TYR A 154 6.64 -24.33 -4.76
N GLN A 155 6.22 -25.58 -4.95
CA GLN A 155 6.11 -26.57 -3.88
C GLN A 155 6.70 -27.91 -4.33
N GLU A 156 7.65 -28.42 -3.54
CA GLU A 156 8.24 -29.75 -3.73
C GLU A 156 8.71 -30.31 -2.39
N GLY A 157 8.46 -31.59 -2.13
CA GLY A 157 8.99 -32.29 -0.93
C GLY A 157 8.61 -31.66 0.42
N GLY A 158 7.50 -30.93 0.50
CA GLY A 158 7.07 -30.22 1.72
C GLY A 158 7.68 -28.82 1.89
N GLN A 159 8.59 -28.39 1.01
CA GLN A 159 9.07 -27.01 0.94
C GLN A 159 8.15 -26.17 0.05
N SER A 160 7.91 -24.93 0.47
CA SER A 160 7.07 -23.97 -0.25
C SER A 160 7.83 -22.66 -0.37
N VAL A 161 8.14 -22.24 -1.59
CA VAL A 161 8.91 -21.02 -1.89
C VAL A 161 8.10 -20.11 -2.79
N VAL A 162 8.14 -18.80 -2.55
CA VAL A 162 7.51 -17.81 -3.43
C VAL A 162 8.59 -16.94 -4.03
N ARG A 163 8.52 -16.70 -5.34
CA ARG A 163 9.35 -15.70 -6.04
C ARG A 163 8.48 -14.78 -6.88
N THR A 164 8.90 -13.53 -6.99
CA THR A 164 8.31 -12.58 -7.94
C THR A 164 9.15 -12.60 -9.20
N LEU A 165 8.54 -12.97 -10.33
CA LEU A 165 9.18 -13.07 -11.64
C LEU A 165 8.65 -11.99 -12.57
N GLN A 166 9.48 -11.58 -13.52
CA GLN A 166 9.07 -10.73 -14.63
C GLN A 166 8.50 -11.59 -15.76
N TRP A 167 7.45 -11.09 -16.40
CA TRP A 167 6.83 -11.67 -17.59
C TRP A 167 6.49 -10.55 -18.57
N VAL A 168 6.51 -10.85 -19.86
CA VAL A 168 6.17 -9.91 -20.93
C VAL A 168 4.76 -10.17 -21.44
N ASP A 169 3.86 -9.21 -21.35
CA ASP A 169 2.49 -9.27 -21.85
C ASP A 169 2.47 -9.64 -23.34
N GLY A 170 1.58 -10.58 -23.70
CA GLY A 170 1.57 -11.23 -25.01
C GLY A 170 2.46 -12.48 -25.13
N GLU A 171 3.38 -12.73 -24.20
CA GLU A 171 4.13 -14.00 -24.18
C GLU A 171 3.26 -15.16 -23.66
N PRO A 172 3.42 -16.36 -24.24
CA PRO A 172 2.74 -17.56 -23.78
C PRO A 172 3.22 -17.99 -22.39
N ALA A 173 2.37 -18.73 -21.67
CA ALA A 173 2.69 -19.26 -20.35
C ALA A 173 3.97 -20.12 -20.32
N SER A 174 4.35 -20.75 -21.44
CA SER A 174 5.60 -21.50 -21.58
C SER A 174 6.85 -20.65 -21.32
N SER A 175 6.88 -19.40 -21.77
CA SER A 175 7.99 -18.46 -21.53
C SER A 175 8.17 -18.17 -20.03
N LEU A 176 7.05 -18.02 -19.30
CA LEU A 176 7.07 -17.87 -17.84
C LEU A 176 7.43 -19.18 -17.14
N ALA A 177 6.97 -20.33 -17.63
CA ALA A 177 7.32 -21.64 -17.06
C ALA A 177 8.84 -21.92 -17.14
N LEU A 178 9.49 -21.52 -18.24
CA LEU A 178 10.95 -21.58 -18.38
C LEU A 178 11.66 -20.66 -17.37
N SER A 179 11.13 -19.45 -17.18
CA SER A 179 11.63 -18.52 -16.16
C SER A 179 11.47 -19.09 -14.75
N CYS A 180 10.39 -19.82 -14.48
CA CYS A 180 10.17 -20.52 -13.21
C CYS A 180 11.20 -21.65 -13.02
N ALA A 181 11.42 -22.49 -14.03
CA ALA A 181 12.39 -23.58 -13.97
C ALA A 181 13.79 -23.08 -13.59
N THR A 182 14.22 -21.99 -14.24
CA THR A 182 15.50 -21.32 -13.94
C THR A 182 15.49 -20.71 -12.54
N ALA A 183 14.43 -19.98 -12.18
CA ALA A 183 14.36 -19.29 -10.90
C ALA A 183 14.31 -20.26 -9.70
N PHE A 184 13.62 -21.39 -9.82
CA PHE A 184 13.52 -22.38 -8.74
C PHE A 184 14.59 -23.47 -8.83
N ALA A 185 15.50 -23.40 -9.82
CA ALA A 185 16.56 -24.38 -10.05
C ALA A 185 16.05 -25.83 -10.14
N VAL A 186 14.98 -26.03 -10.91
CA VAL A 186 14.32 -27.34 -11.07
C VAL A 186 15.10 -28.22 -12.04
N GLY A 187 15.49 -29.42 -11.61
CA GLY A 187 16.29 -30.35 -12.42
C GLY A 187 15.54 -31.00 -13.59
N GLN A 188 14.22 -31.16 -13.50
CA GLN A 188 13.37 -31.73 -14.56
C GLN A 188 12.19 -30.81 -14.89
N PRO A 189 12.40 -29.73 -15.67
CA PRO A 189 11.36 -28.73 -15.95
C PRO A 189 10.11 -29.28 -16.63
N HIS A 190 10.25 -30.37 -17.41
CA HIS A 190 9.16 -31.03 -18.14
C HIS A 190 8.14 -31.72 -17.23
N CYS A 191 8.50 -32.01 -15.98
CA CYS A 191 7.60 -32.57 -14.99
C CYS A 191 6.72 -31.51 -14.30
N TYR A 192 6.89 -30.21 -14.61
CA TYR A 192 6.23 -29.10 -13.91
C TYR A 192 5.39 -28.26 -14.87
N GLY A 193 4.29 -27.73 -14.35
CA GLY A 193 3.37 -26.85 -15.07
C GLY A 193 2.99 -25.62 -14.23
N LEU A 194 2.51 -24.59 -14.92
CA LEU A 194 1.89 -23.44 -14.28
C LEU A 194 0.42 -23.73 -13.99
N PHE A 195 -0.05 -23.27 -12.84
CA PHE A 195 -1.44 -23.39 -12.41
C PHE A 195 -1.94 -22.03 -11.93
N CYS A 196 -3.13 -21.66 -12.37
CA CYS A 196 -3.86 -20.50 -11.86
C CYS A 196 -4.95 -20.96 -10.89
N ARG A 197 -5.35 -20.07 -9.98
CA ARG A 197 -6.43 -20.36 -9.02
C ARG A 197 -7.71 -19.67 -9.44
N ALA A 198 -8.76 -20.44 -9.70
CA ALA A 198 -10.07 -19.89 -10.03
C ALA A 198 -10.77 -19.31 -8.79
N ALA A 199 -11.79 -18.47 -8.99
CA ALA A 199 -12.57 -17.84 -7.90
C ALA A 199 -13.17 -18.85 -6.90
N GLY A 200 -13.41 -20.11 -7.31
CA GLY A 200 -13.86 -21.21 -6.45
C GLY A 200 -12.77 -21.89 -5.62
N GLY A 201 -11.53 -21.41 -5.67
CA GLY A 201 -10.40 -21.97 -4.93
C GLY A 201 -9.74 -23.21 -5.56
N GLU A 202 -10.33 -23.72 -6.66
CA GLU A 202 -9.80 -24.80 -7.48
C GLU A 202 -8.56 -24.35 -8.28
N MET A 203 -7.54 -25.21 -8.34
CA MET A 203 -6.34 -24.99 -9.13
C MET A 203 -6.55 -25.55 -10.53
N LYS A 204 -6.41 -24.71 -11.56
CA LYS A 204 -6.53 -25.12 -12.96
C LYS A 204 -5.16 -25.04 -13.65
N PRO A 205 -4.76 -26.08 -14.40
CA PRO A 205 -3.53 -26.03 -15.17
C PRO A 205 -3.65 -24.93 -16.23
N LEU A 206 -2.58 -24.16 -16.37
CA LEU A 206 -2.48 -23.10 -17.38
C LEU A 206 -1.80 -23.70 -18.63
N PRO A 207 -2.51 -23.78 -19.76
CA PRO A 207 -1.95 -24.33 -20.99
C PRO A 207 -0.68 -23.57 -21.41
N PRO A 208 0.32 -24.24 -22.02
CA PRO A 208 1.58 -23.59 -22.40
C PRO A 208 1.42 -22.40 -23.34
N HIS A 209 0.35 -22.38 -24.16
CA HIS A 209 0.03 -21.33 -25.13
C HIS A 209 -0.92 -20.26 -24.59
N ALA A 210 -1.44 -20.42 -23.37
CA ALA A 210 -2.37 -19.46 -22.80
C ALA A 210 -1.65 -18.16 -22.44
N LEU A 211 -2.35 -17.03 -22.59
CA LEU A 211 -1.85 -15.73 -22.19
C LEU A 211 -2.09 -15.52 -20.69
N ILE A 212 -1.06 -15.10 -19.98
CA ILE A 212 -1.10 -14.97 -18.53
C ILE A 212 -2.13 -13.90 -18.08
N HIS A 213 -2.33 -12.83 -18.86
CA HIS A 213 -3.31 -11.78 -18.52
C HIS A 213 -4.77 -12.26 -18.56
N GLU A 214 -5.11 -13.24 -19.41
CA GLU A 214 -6.46 -13.80 -19.51
C GLU A 214 -6.80 -14.64 -18.26
N ALA A 215 -5.79 -15.30 -17.68
CA ALA A 215 -5.92 -16.01 -16.42
C ALA A 215 -6.14 -15.09 -15.20
N HIS A 216 -5.92 -13.78 -15.33
CA HIS A 216 -5.96 -12.80 -14.24
C HIS A 216 -7.28 -12.06 -14.07
N ALA A 217 -8.24 -12.22 -14.98
CA ALA A 217 -9.48 -11.42 -15.00
C ALA A 217 -10.37 -11.56 -13.73
N HIS A 218 -9.99 -12.39 -12.75
CA HIS A 218 -10.77 -12.72 -11.57
C HIS A 218 -10.10 -12.35 -10.23
N SER A 219 -8.87 -11.78 -10.21
CA SER A 219 -8.20 -11.40 -8.96
C SER A 219 -8.20 -9.88 -8.74
N ILE A 220 -9.10 -9.39 -7.89
CA ILE A 220 -9.20 -7.97 -7.53
C ILE A 220 -8.03 -7.57 -6.62
N GLY A 221 -7.20 -6.63 -7.08
CA GLY A 221 -6.33 -5.80 -6.22
C GLY A 221 -5.04 -6.43 -5.67
N SER A 222 -4.63 -7.62 -6.12
CA SER A 222 -3.35 -8.24 -5.75
C SER A 222 -2.53 -8.54 -7.01
N LEU A 223 -1.20 -8.44 -6.91
CA LEU A 223 -0.29 -9.03 -7.89
C LEU A 223 -0.74 -10.46 -8.22
N PRO A 224 -0.73 -10.85 -9.50
CA PRO A 224 -1.19 -12.15 -9.89
C PRO A 224 -0.37 -13.25 -9.23
N SER A 225 -1.06 -14.24 -8.67
CA SER A 225 -0.44 -15.37 -8.00
C SER A 225 -0.65 -16.64 -8.82
N LEU A 226 0.44 -17.20 -9.34
CA LEU A 226 0.47 -18.51 -10.00
C LEU A 226 1.17 -19.53 -9.12
N SER A 227 0.94 -20.81 -9.37
CA SER A 227 1.69 -21.91 -8.76
C SER A 227 2.44 -22.69 -9.83
N TYR A 228 3.72 -22.97 -9.61
CA TYR A 228 4.56 -23.83 -10.43
C TYR A 228 4.75 -25.16 -9.71
N LEU A 229 4.03 -26.19 -10.17
CA LEU A 229 3.88 -27.46 -9.47
C LEU A 229 4.16 -28.62 -10.41
N ARG A 230 4.50 -29.78 -9.84
CA ARG A 230 4.64 -31.02 -10.62
C ARG A 230 3.29 -31.40 -11.25
N VAL A 231 3.27 -31.85 -12.49
CA VAL A 231 2.04 -32.12 -13.26
C VAL A 231 1.22 -33.27 -12.66
N ASP A 232 1.88 -34.18 -11.96
CA ASP A 232 1.32 -35.30 -11.22
C ASP A 232 1.06 -34.98 -9.73
N HIS A 233 1.23 -33.72 -9.31
CA HIS A 233 1.03 -33.31 -7.93
C HIS A 233 -0.46 -33.29 -7.57
N ASP A 234 -0.83 -33.90 -6.44
CA ASP A 234 -2.19 -33.83 -5.89
C ASP A 234 -2.53 -32.37 -5.51
N THR A 235 -3.41 -31.75 -6.30
CA THR A 235 -3.78 -30.33 -6.17
C THR A 235 -4.59 -30.05 -4.91
N GLY A 236 -5.10 -31.10 -4.22
CA GLY A 236 -5.84 -30.99 -2.97
C GLY A 236 -5.01 -30.56 -1.75
N LYS A 237 -3.67 -30.66 -1.82
CA LYS A 237 -2.75 -30.32 -0.71
C LYS A 237 -2.08 -28.95 -0.82
N VAL A 238 -2.36 -28.18 -1.88
CA VAL A 238 -1.74 -26.87 -2.11
C VAL A 238 -2.29 -25.86 -1.10
N ARG A 239 -1.53 -25.63 -0.03
CA ARG A 239 -1.90 -24.67 1.02
C ARG A 239 -1.97 -23.25 0.43
N ARG A 240 -3.10 -22.58 0.67
CA ARG A 240 -3.30 -21.15 0.38
C ARG A 240 -2.17 -20.37 1.04
N LEU A 241 -1.47 -19.53 0.29
CA LEU A 241 -0.74 -18.41 0.87
C LEU A 241 -1.78 -17.35 1.25
N THR A 242 -2.46 -17.59 2.36
CA THR A 242 -3.24 -16.54 3.01
C THR A 242 -2.27 -15.49 3.49
N ARG A 243 -2.64 -14.21 3.34
CA ARG A 243 -2.00 -13.11 4.07
C ARG A 243 -1.93 -13.38 5.59
N GLY A 244 -2.79 -14.28 6.10
CA GLY A 244 -2.79 -14.78 7.48
C GLY A 244 -1.69 -15.78 7.86
N GLY A 245 -1.01 -16.44 6.90
CA GLY A 245 0.04 -17.42 7.22
C GLY A 245 1.41 -16.82 7.57
N ALA A 246 1.59 -15.50 7.39
CA ALA A 246 2.79 -14.78 7.79
C ALA A 246 2.61 -14.02 9.13
N VAL A 247 1.47 -14.20 9.79
CA VAL A 247 1.12 -13.60 11.08
C VAL A 247 0.56 -14.68 12.02
N ASP A 248 1.37 -15.70 12.28
CA ASP A 248 1.27 -16.47 13.52
C ASP A 248 2.59 -16.25 14.29
N LEU A 249 2.73 -15.05 14.84
CA LEU A 249 3.43 -14.91 16.12
C LEU A 249 2.33 -15.10 17.16
N GLY A 250 2.40 -16.24 17.84
CA GLY A 250 1.41 -16.73 18.78
C GLY A 250 0.88 -15.67 19.75
N GLY A 251 -0.41 -15.80 20.04
CA GLY A 251 -1.12 -14.91 20.93
C GLY A 251 -0.58 -14.90 22.37
N SER A 252 -1.00 -13.86 23.08
CA SER A 252 -1.48 -14.07 24.43
C SER A 252 -2.84 -13.40 24.54
N VAL A 253 -3.80 -14.25 24.87
CA VAL A 253 -5.04 -13.92 25.57
C VAL A 253 -4.72 -13.13 26.84
N CYS A 254 -5.61 -12.19 27.17
CA CYS A 254 -6.16 -11.81 28.49
C CYS A 254 -6.95 -10.52 28.22
N GLU A 255 -8.25 -10.62 27.92
CA GLU A 255 -9.39 -10.55 28.87
C GLU A 255 -9.55 -9.17 29.55
N GLU A 256 -10.78 -8.67 29.39
CA GLU A 256 -11.48 -7.47 29.93
C GLU A 256 -11.00 -6.05 29.58
#